data_AF-A0A504YRH1-F1
#
_entry.id   AF-A0A504YRH1-F1
#
_cell.length_a   1.000
_cell.length_b   1.000
_cell.length_c   1.000
_cell.angle_alpha   90.00
_cell.angle_beta   90.00
_cell.angle_gamma   90.00
#
_symmetry.space_group_name_H-M   'P 1'
#
loop_
_entity.id
_entity.type
_entity.pdbx_description
1 polymer ?
#
loop_
_entity_poly.entity_id
_entity_poly.type
_entity_poly.pdbx_seq_one_letter_code
_entity_poly.pdbx_strand_id
1 'polypeptide(L)'
;MFEMLIGYPPFCASTPQETYKKVMNWKDALFFPHEMPISANARHLIQSFCCAPDSRLSSLEEIRRHPFFHNVDWEHIRERPAAIAVQIRSIDDTSNFDEFPNADLSWPNVTDPTKSYQKNLAFINYTYKAFDGWTNNDRALGHQMLQQQRHQTALASRDLINSISSMPSASGSTTTR
;
A
#
# COMPACT_ATOMS: atom_id res chain seq x y z
N MET A 1 5.51 2.33 -15.21
CA MET A 1 6.22 2.90 -16.38
C MET A 1 6.10 2.03 -17.61
N PHE A 2 6.62 0.79 -17.64
CA PHE A 2 6.51 -0.10 -18.81
C PHE A 2 5.06 -0.24 -19.28
N GLU A 3 4.15 -0.60 -18.38
CA GLU A 3 2.73 -0.77 -18.69
C GLU A 3 2.06 0.50 -19.22
N MET A 4 2.43 1.68 -18.71
CA MET A 4 1.89 2.95 -19.23
C MET A 4 2.33 3.25 -20.67
N LEU A 5 3.51 2.78 -21.08
CA LEU A 5 4.06 3.03 -22.42
C LEU A 5 3.73 1.92 -23.42
N ILE A 6 3.56 0.69 -22.93
CA ILE A 6 3.38 -0.51 -23.75
C ILE A 6 1.92 -1.02 -23.72
N GLY A 7 1.16 -0.69 -22.68
CA GLY A 7 -0.25 -1.07 -22.51
C GLY A 7 -0.48 -2.38 -21.75
N TYR A 8 0.58 -3.07 -21.32
CA TYR A 8 0.49 -4.29 -20.51
C TYR A 8 1.74 -4.48 -19.62
N PRO A 9 1.67 -5.27 -18.54
CA PRO A 9 2.80 -5.45 -17.63
C PRO A 9 3.94 -6.28 -18.24
N PRO A 10 5.22 -5.99 -17.92
CA PRO A 10 6.38 -6.58 -18.61
C PRO A 10 6.51 -8.10 -18.47
N PHE A 11 5.90 -8.70 -17.44
CA PHE A 11 5.98 -10.13 -17.15
C PHE A 11 4.62 -10.83 -17.24
N CYS A 12 3.66 -10.25 -17.95
CA CYS A 12 2.34 -10.83 -18.14
C CYS A 12 2.43 -12.26 -18.71
N ALA A 13 1.67 -13.19 -18.14
CA ALA A 13 1.55 -14.55 -18.61
C ALA A 13 0.15 -15.10 -18.32
N SER A 14 -0.20 -16.24 -18.93
CA SER A 14 -1.51 -16.86 -18.80
C SER A 14 -1.75 -17.43 -17.40
N THR A 15 -0.69 -17.77 -16.67
CA THR A 15 -0.78 -18.30 -15.30
C THR A 15 0.07 -17.49 -14.30
N PRO A 16 -0.31 -17.44 -13.02
CA PRO A 16 0.50 -16.83 -11.97
C PRO A 16 1.90 -17.44 -11.84
N GLN A 17 2.01 -18.77 -12.02
CA GLN A 17 3.27 -19.51 -11.93
C GLN A 17 4.23 -19.11 -13.06
N GLU A 18 3.72 -18.93 -14.28
CA GLU A 18 4.52 -18.41 -15.40
C GLU A 18 4.94 -16.96 -15.19
N THR A 19 4.04 -16.12 -14.66
CA THR A 19 4.36 -14.73 -14.30
C THR A 19 5.52 -14.70 -13.30
N TYR A 20 5.45 -15.53 -12.25
CA TYR A 20 6.53 -15.67 -11.27
C TYR A 20 7.84 -16.12 -11.92
N LYS A 21 7.79 -17.13 -12.80
CA LYS A 21 8.98 -17.60 -13.54
C LYS A 21 9.59 -16.49 -14.39
N LYS A 22 8.78 -15.68 -15.08
CA LYS A 22 9.23 -14.52 -15.86
C LYS A 22 9.88 -13.45 -14.97
N VAL A 23 9.28 -13.13 -13.83
CA VAL A 23 9.84 -12.18 -12.85
C VAL A 23 11.19 -12.66 -12.32
N MET A 24 11.29 -13.95 -11.98
CA MET A 24 12.55 -14.54 -11.51
C MET A 24 13.62 -14.55 -12.60
N ASN A 25 13.23 -14.80 -13.85
CA ASN A 25 14.13 -14.77 -15.02
C ASN A 25 14.06 -13.43 -15.78
N TRP A 26 13.97 -12.31 -15.07
CA TRP A 26 13.75 -10.98 -15.67
C TRP A 26 14.77 -10.60 -16.75
N LYS A 27 16.02 -11.10 -16.66
CA LYS A 27 17.10 -10.82 -17.62
C LYS A 27 16.73 -11.24 -19.04
N ASP A 28 16.12 -12.41 -19.18
CA ASP A 28 15.72 -12.94 -20.49
C ASP A 28 14.25 -12.65 -20.80
N ALA A 29 13.43 -12.46 -19.76
CA ALA A 29 11.99 -12.25 -19.92
C ALA A 29 11.59 -10.81 -20.23
N LEU A 30 12.42 -9.81 -19.87
CA LEU A 30 12.14 -8.41 -20.17
C LEU A 30 12.38 -8.14 -21.66
N PHE A 31 11.28 -8.05 -22.42
CA PHE A 31 11.30 -7.77 -23.85
C PHE A 31 10.53 -6.50 -24.18
N PHE A 32 11.04 -5.73 -25.14
CA PHE A 32 10.40 -4.51 -25.65
C PHE A 32 9.92 -4.77 -27.08
N PRO A 33 8.60 -4.83 -27.33
CA PRO A 33 8.04 -5.01 -28.68
C PRO A 33 8.55 -3.95 -29.65
N HIS A 34 8.83 -4.33 -30.89
CA HIS A 34 9.30 -3.41 -31.92
C HIS A 34 8.18 -2.52 -32.44
N GLU A 35 6.93 -2.98 -32.33
CA GLU A 35 5.72 -2.32 -32.79
C GLU A 35 5.34 -1.13 -31.88
N MET A 36 5.84 -1.10 -30.64
CA MET A 36 5.56 -0.05 -29.67
C MET A 36 6.72 0.94 -29.58
N PRO A 37 6.62 2.13 -30.21
CA PRO A 37 7.71 3.10 -30.21
C PRO A 37 7.88 3.69 -28.81
N ILE A 38 8.98 3.34 -28.15
CA ILE A 38 9.41 3.97 -26.89
C ILE A 38 10.76 4.64 -27.07
N SER A 39 10.98 5.77 -26.38
CA SER A 39 12.25 6.46 -26.44
C SER A 39 13.38 5.63 -25.82
N ALA A 40 14.61 5.82 -26.32
CA ALA A 40 15.79 5.17 -25.76
C ALA A 40 15.95 5.47 -24.25
N ASN A 41 15.67 6.71 -23.85
CA ASN A 41 15.69 7.12 -22.45
C ASN A 41 14.64 6.38 -21.60
N ALA A 42 13.43 6.14 -22.13
CA ALA A 42 12.42 5.36 -21.42
C ALA A 42 12.82 3.90 -21.27
N ARG A 43 13.36 3.29 -22.33
CA ARG A 43 13.88 1.92 -22.31
C ARG A 43 14.99 1.76 -21.27
N HIS A 44 15.95 2.69 -21.29
CA HIS A 44 17.05 2.71 -20.33
C HIS A 44 16.53 2.85 -18.89
N LEU A 45 15.60 3.77 -18.62
CA LEU A 45 15.03 3.94 -17.29
C LEU A 45 14.35 2.65 -16.78
N ILE A 46 13.57 1.98 -17.62
CA ILE A 46 12.92 0.72 -17.27
C ILE A 46 13.97 -0.35 -16.93
N GLN A 47 15.03 -0.46 -17.72
CA GLN A 47 16.12 -1.41 -17.47
C GLN A 47 16.90 -1.06 -16.18
N SER A 48 17.07 0.22 -15.86
CA SER A 48 17.72 0.66 -14.63
C SER A 48 16.90 0.41 -13.36
N PHE A 49 15.59 0.19 -13.48
CA PHE A 49 14.76 -0.29 -12.38
C PHE A 49 14.66 -1.82 -12.37
N CYS A 50 14.49 -2.43 -13.54
CA CYS A 50 14.40 -3.86 -13.75
C CYS A 50 15.79 -4.48 -13.91
N CYS A 51 16.60 -4.38 -12.86
CA CYS A 51 17.94 -4.94 -12.80
C CYS A 51 18.24 -5.58 -11.43
N ALA A 52 19.46 -6.11 -11.30
CA ALA A 52 19.97 -6.64 -10.04
C ALA A 52 19.99 -5.55 -8.95
N PRO A 53 19.75 -5.90 -7.67
CA PRO A 53 19.67 -4.93 -6.58
C PRO A 53 20.84 -3.94 -6.52
N ASP A 54 22.07 -4.42 -6.71
CA ASP A 54 23.30 -3.61 -6.60
C ASP A 54 23.46 -2.58 -7.71
N SER A 55 22.75 -2.73 -8.83
CA SER A 55 22.80 -1.83 -9.98
C SER A 55 21.52 -1.00 -10.15
N ARG A 56 20.56 -1.16 -9.23
CA ARG A 56 19.26 -0.50 -9.33
C ARG A 56 19.37 0.96 -8.93
N LEU A 57 18.71 1.83 -9.71
CA LEU A 57 18.50 3.22 -9.28
C LEU A 57 17.82 3.22 -7.91
N SER A 58 18.50 3.77 -6.92
CA SER A 58 18.17 3.55 -5.50
C SER A 58 17.90 4.85 -4.76
N SER A 59 18.42 5.98 -5.25
CA SER A 59 18.19 7.30 -4.66
C SER A 59 17.26 8.16 -5.51
N LEU A 60 16.53 9.07 -4.85
CA LEU A 60 15.68 10.03 -5.54
C LEU A 60 16.50 10.97 -6.44
N GLU A 61 17.71 11.33 -6.04
CA GLU A 61 18.60 12.18 -6.86
C GLU A 61 19.04 11.48 -8.15
N GLU A 62 19.40 10.19 -8.08
CA GLU A 62 19.69 9.38 -9.27
C GLU A 62 18.51 9.33 -10.22
N ILE A 63 17.30 9.10 -9.69
CA ILE A 63 16.07 9.06 -10.49
C ILE A 63 15.81 10.42 -11.15
N ARG A 64 15.90 11.53 -10.41
CA ARG A 64 15.70 12.89 -10.94
C ARG A 64 16.68 13.26 -12.04
N ARG A 65 17.95 12.82 -11.91
CA ARG A 65 19.03 13.06 -12.88
C ARG A 65 18.94 12.18 -14.13
N HIS A 66 18.08 11.17 -14.13
CA HIS A 66 17.98 10.26 -15.27
C HIS A 66 17.51 11.02 -16.53
N PRO A 67 18.14 10.83 -17.70
CA PRO A 67 17.83 11.58 -18.94
C PRO A 67 16.36 11.52 -19.38
N PHE A 68 15.62 10.49 -18.96
CA PHE A 68 14.17 10.42 -19.18
C PHE A 68 13.42 11.64 -18.60
N PHE A 69 13.88 12.18 -17.47
CA PHE A 69 13.22 13.28 -16.77
C PHE A 69 13.86 14.65 -16.99
N HIS A 70 14.71 14.81 -18.02
CA HIS A 70 15.46 16.07 -18.25
C HIS A 70 14.60 17.34 -18.37
N ASN A 71 13.34 17.21 -18.82
CA ASN A 71 12.40 18.35 -18.96
C ASN A 71 11.36 18.43 -17.83
N VAL A 72 11.57 17.70 -16.72
CA VAL A 72 10.67 17.76 -15.57
C VAL A 72 11.14 18.85 -14.63
N ASP A 73 10.28 19.85 -14.43
CA ASP A 73 10.41 20.79 -13.33
C ASP A 73 9.92 20.12 -12.05
N TRP A 74 10.86 19.69 -11.22
CA TRP A 74 10.58 18.97 -9.98
C TRP A 74 10.08 19.88 -8.85
N GLU A 75 10.42 21.17 -8.89
CA GLU A 75 10.03 22.14 -7.86
C GLU A 75 8.55 22.51 -8.01
N HIS A 76 8.10 22.74 -9.24
CA HIS A 76 6.71 23.16 -9.54
C HIS A 76 5.83 22.02 -10.07
N ILE A 77 6.21 20.76 -9.86
CA ILE A 77 5.50 19.60 -10.45
C ILE A 77 4.01 19.54 -10.06
N ARG A 78 3.66 20.03 -8.87
CA ARG A 78 2.27 20.05 -8.35
C ARG A 78 1.42 21.18 -8.90
N GLU A 79 2.05 22.20 -9.48
CA GLU A 79 1.37 23.37 -10.05
C GLU A 79 0.95 23.11 -11.50
N ARG A 80 1.56 22.11 -12.14
CA ARG A 80 1.21 21.72 -13.50
C ARG A 80 -0.20 21.12 -13.55
N PRO A 81 -1.01 21.47 -14.56
CA PRO A 81 -2.30 20.82 -14.76
C PRO A 81 -2.11 19.32 -14.98
N ALA A 82 -3.06 18.52 -14.49
CA ALA A 82 -3.07 17.08 -14.74
C ALA A 82 -3.13 16.80 -16.25
N ALA A 83 -2.42 15.78 -16.71
CA ALA A 83 -2.41 15.40 -18.13
C ALA A 83 -3.80 15.01 -18.63
N ILE A 84 -4.63 14.44 -17.76
CA ILE A 84 -6.03 14.10 -18.00
C ILE A 84 -6.84 14.76 -16.90
N ALA A 85 -7.60 15.80 -17.23
CA ALA A 85 -8.49 16.47 -16.29
C ALA A 85 -9.77 15.64 -16.11
N VAL A 86 -10.11 15.33 -14.85
CA VAL A 86 -11.36 14.65 -14.52
C VAL A 86 -12.50 15.66 -14.50
N GLN A 87 -13.58 15.37 -15.23
CA GLN A 87 -14.81 16.16 -15.19
C GLN A 87 -15.74 15.56 -14.13
N ILE A 88 -16.11 16.35 -13.12
CA ILE A 88 -16.96 15.93 -12.01
C ILE A 88 -18.30 16.65 -12.13
N ARG A 89 -19.40 15.88 -12.19
CA ARG A 89 -20.76 16.41 -12.37
C ARG A 89 -21.42 16.83 -11.06
N SER A 90 -21.12 16.14 -9.97
CA SER A 90 -21.72 16.32 -8.64
C SER A 90 -20.83 15.75 -7.53
N ILE A 91 -21.21 15.97 -6.27
CA ILE A 91 -20.42 15.51 -5.11
C ILE A 91 -20.36 13.98 -4.99
N ASP A 92 -21.32 13.31 -5.60
CA ASP A 92 -21.56 11.86 -5.60
C ASP A 92 -21.28 11.23 -6.98
N ASP A 93 -20.60 11.95 -7.88
CA ASP A 93 -20.23 11.43 -9.21
C ASP A 93 -19.19 10.29 -9.07
N THR A 94 -19.63 9.07 -9.35
CA THR A 94 -18.79 7.86 -9.36
C THR A 94 -18.40 7.41 -10.77
N SER A 95 -18.55 8.24 -11.80
CA SER A 95 -18.38 7.83 -13.21
C SER A 95 -16.95 7.48 -13.65
N ASN A 96 -15.95 7.73 -12.80
CA ASN A 96 -14.57 7.28 -13.01
C ASN A 96 -14.25 5.95 -12.30
N PHE A 97 -15.26 5.30 -11.70
CA PHE A 97 -15.17 4.01 -11.03
C PHE A 97 -16.02 2.97 -11.76
N ASP A 98 -15.58 1.71 -11.73
CA ASP A 98 -16.35 0.61 -12.27
C ASP A 98 -17.57 0.29 -11.37
N GLU A 99 -18.65 -0.15 -11.99
CA GLU A 99 -19.79 -0.72 -11.26
C GLU A 99 -19.47 -2.18 -10.90
N PHE A 100 -19.58 -2.51 -9.61
CA PHE A 100 -19.40 -3.87 -9.13
C PHE A 100 -20.74 -4.50 -8.79
N PRO A 101 -20.94 -5.81 -9.06
CA PRO A 101 -22.13 -6.51 -8.60
C PRO A 101 -22.20 -6.49 -7.07
N ASN A 102 -23.41 -6.58 -6.53
CA ASN A 102 -23.62 -6.70 -5.10
C ASN A 102 -22.86 -7.92 -4.57
N ALA A 103 -21.82 -7.69 -3.77
CA ALA A 103 -21.12 -8.75 -3.08
C ALA A 103 -22.01 -9.31 -1.95
N ASP A 104 -21.97 -10.62 -1.74
CA ASP A 104 -22.53 -11.19 -0.53
C ASP A 104 -21.66 -10.77 0.66
N LEU A 105 -22.19 -9.88 1.50
CA LEU A 105 -21.56 -9.40 2.72
C LEU A 105 -21.86 -10.31 3.92
N SER A 106 -22.40 -11.51 3.69
CA SER A 106 -22.54 -12.50 4.74
C SER A 106 -21.16 -12.79 5.33
N TRP A 107 -20.98 -12.39 6.58
CA TRP A 107 -19.77 -12.73 7.30
C TRP A 107 -19.73 -14.25 7.42
N PRO A 108 -18.67 -14.93 6.94
CA PRO A 108 -18.55 -16.35 7.17
C PRO A 108 -18.59 -16.54 8.69
N ASN A 109 -19.49 -17.41 9.15
CA ASN A 109 -19.73 -17.64 10.57
C ASN A 109 -18.56 -18.44 11.16
N VAL A 110 -17.37 -17.81 11.21
CA VAL A 110 -16.13 -18.35 11.79
C VAL A 110 -16.19 -18.09 13.29
N THR A 111 -17.19 -18.68 13.94
CA THR A 111 -17.14 -18.95 15.37
C THR A 111 -16.81 -20.43 15.48
N ASP A 112 -15.51 -20.74 15.48
CA ASP A 112 -15.05 -22.03 15.97
C ASP A 112 -15.33 -22.03 17.49
N PRO A 113 -16.29 -22.83 17.99
CA PRO A 113 -16.64 -22.85 19.41
C PRO A 113 -15.47 -23.27 20.30
N THR A 114 -14.46 -23.91 19.72
CA THR A 114 -13.27 -24.41 20.42
C THR A 114 -12.17 -23.36 20.57
N LYS A 115 -12.30 -22.20 19.91
CA LYS A 115 -11.28 -21.15 19.92
C LYS A 115 -11.86 -19.83 20.41
N SER A 116 -11.62 -19.52 21.68
CA SER A 116 -11.87 -18.21 22.29
C SER A 116 -10.87 -17.17 21.76
N TYR A 117 -10.98 -16.79 20.49
CA TYR A 117 -10.31 -15.60 20.00
C TYR A 117 -11.05 -14.38 20.55
N GLN A 118 -10.36 -13.54 21.32
CA GLN A 118 -10.88 -12.21 21.63
C GLN A 118 -10.86 -11.37 20.34
N LYS A 119 -11.89 -11.52 19.50
CA LYS A 119 -12.02 -10.94 18.15
C LYS A 119 -11.74 -9.43 18.11
N ASN A 120 -11.98 -8.74 19.23
CA ASN A 120 -11.87 -7.29 19.32
C ASN A 120 -10.44 -6.79 19.60
N LEU A 121 -9.50 -7.66 19.99
CA LEU A 121 -8.13 -7.22 20.31
C LEU A 121 -7.38 -6.69 19.09
N ALA A 122 -7.64 -7.26 17.91
CA ALA A 122 -6.97 -6.87 16.66
C ALA A 122 -7.26 -5.41 16.25
N PHE A 123 -8.31 -4.81 16.81
CA PHE A 123 -8.79 -3.48 16.46
C PHE A 123 -8.69 -2.47 17.61
N ILE A 124 -8.02 -2.81 18.71
CA ILE A 124 -7.76 -1.84 19.78
C ILE A 124 -6.96 -0.66 19.21
N ASN A 125 -7.47 0.56 19.43
CA ASN A 125 -6.96 1.83 18.89
C ASN A 125 -7.06 1.99 17.36
N TYR A 126 -7.94 1.24 16.71
CA TYR A 126 -8.24 1.45 15.29
C TYR A 126 -8.93 2.81 15.04
N THR A 127 -9.77 3.26 15.98
CA THR A 127 -10.50 4.52 15.87
C THR A 127 -9.56 5.71 15.77
N TYR A 128 -9.61 6.41 14.63
CA TYR A 128 -8.94 7.68 14.40
C TYR A 128 -9.97 8.81 14.25
N LYS A 129 -9.74 9.91 14.95
CA LYS A 129 -10.47 11.16 14.76
C LYS A 129 -9.46 12.22 14.33
N ALA A 130 -9.57 12.70 13.08
CA ALA A 130 -8.81 13.85 12.64
C ALA A 130 -9.16 15.04 13.53
N PHE A 131 -8.15 15.70 14.09
CA PHE A 131 -8.35 16.86 14.94
C PHE A 131 -8.33 18.13 14.08
N ASP A 132 -9.50 18.69 13.78
CA ASP A 132 -9.64 19.85 12.88
C ASP A 132 -9.44 21.21 13.57
N GLY A 133 -8.94 21.23 14.81
CA GLY A 133 -9.02 22.42 15.66
C GLY A 133 -7.99 23.52 15.42
N TRP A 134 -6.94 23.33 14.63
CA TRP A 134 -5.73 24.16 14.73
C TRP A 134 -5.39 24.91 13.44
N THR A 135 -5.32 26.25 13.53
CA THR A 135 -4.78 27.11 12.46
C THR A 135 -3.27 26.83 12.25
N ASN A 136 -2.72 27.24 11.11
CA ASN A 136 -1.40 26.84 10.60
C ASN A 136 -0.21 26.92 11.57
N ASN A 137 -0.29 27.71 12.66
CA ASN A 137 0.80 27.89 13.61
C ASN A 137 0.90 26.77 14.68
N ASP A 138 -0.19 26.05 14.96
CA ASP A 138 -0.19 25.09 16.07
C ASP A 138 0.19 23.66 15.64
N ARG A 139 0.26 23.37 14.33
CA ARG A 139 0.47 21.99 13.80
C ARG A 139 1.68 21.25 14.40
N ALA A 140 2.77 21.95 14.73
CA ALA A 140 3.95 21.34 15.34
C ALA A 140 3.70 20.81 16.76
N LEU A 141 2.99 21.56 17.60
CA LEU A 141 2.59 21.15 18.94
C LEU A 141 1.59 19.99 18.89
N GLY A 142 0.73 19.96 17.87
CA GLY A 142 -0.30 18.94 17.68
C GLY A 142 0.33 17.61 17.31
N HIS A 143 1.33 17.63 16.44
CA HIS A 143 2.16 16.46 16.13
C HIS A 143 2.90 15.91 17.34
N GLN A 144 3.37 16.76 18.25
CA GLN A 144 4.08 16.33 19.46
C GLN A 144 3.12 15.71 20.49
N MET A 145 1.94 16.31 20.68
CA MET A 145 0.91 15.73 21.56
C MET A 145 0.31 14.44 21.02
N LEU A 146 0.05 14.35 19.70
CA LEU A 146 -0.40 13.09 19.09
C LEU A 146 0.65 11.98 19.22
N GLN A 147 1.95 12.31 19.11
CA GLN A 147 3.01 11.33 19.34
C GLN A 147 3.06 10.84 20.80
N GLN A 148 2.90 11.75 21.78
CA GLN A 148 2.80 11.37 23.18
C GLN A 148 1.56 10.53 23.46
N GLN A 149 0.40 10.89 22.91
CA GLN A 149 -0.83 10.14 23.07
C GLN A 149 -0.69 8.74 22.44
N ARG A 150 -0.14 8.63 21.22
CA ARG A 150 0.16 7.34 20.59
C ARG A 150 1.13 6.49 21.42
N HIS A 151 2.13 7.11 22.05
CA HIS A 151 3.06 6.40 22.93
C HIS A 151 2.34 5.87 24.19
N GLN A 152 1.55 6.71 24.87
CA GLN A 152 0.78 6.29 26.05
C GLN A 152 -0.26 5.22 25.72
N THR A 153 -0.96 5.37 24.59
CA THR A 153 -1.93 4.38 24.11
C THR A 153 -1.24 3.06 23.74
N ALA A 154 -0.03 3.10 23.15
CA ALA A 154 0.75 1.90 22.86
C ALA A 154 1.24 1.19 24.14
N LEU A 155 1.61 1.94 25.18
CA LEU A 155 1.96 1.39 26.49
C LEU A 155 0.75 0.75 27.17
N ALA A 156 -0.40 1.45 27.21
CA ALA A 156 -1.64 0.92 27.77
C ALA A 156 -2.11 -0.35 27.04
N SER A 157 -1.92 -0.41 25.71
CA SER A 157 -2.25 -1.60 24.91
C SER A 157 -1.31 -2.76 25.19
N ARG A 158 0.00 -2.49 25.39
CA ARG A 158 0.98 -3.49 25.83
C ARG A 158 0.64 -4.05 27.21
N ASP A 159 0.23 -3.20 28.15
CA ASP A 159 -0.15 -3.63 29.50
C ASP A 159 -1.41 -4.49 29.48
N LEU A 160 -2.38 -4.14 28.63
CA LEU A 160 -3.61 -4.91 28.43
C LEU A 160 -3.32 -6.28 27.79
N ILE A 161 -2.43 -6.34 26.80
CA ILE A 161 -1.96 -7.59 26.18
C ILE A 161 -1.21 -8.46 27.19
N ASN A 162 -0.32 -7.87 28.00
CA ASN A 162 0.43 -8.58 29.03
C ASN A 162 -0.50 -9.12 30.13
N SER A 163 -1.52 -8.36 30.53
CA SER A 163 -2.52 -8.78 31.52
C SER A 163 -3.37 -9.97 31.03
N ILE A 164 -3.72 -10.00 29.73
CA ILE A 164 -4.40 -11.15 29.12
C ILE A 164 -3.49 -12.39 29.08
N SER A 165 -2.18 -12.20 28.86
CA SER A 165 -1.21 -13.32 28.83
C SER A 165 -0.93 -13.95 30.20
N SER A 166 -1.26 -13.27 31.30
CA SER A 166 -1.01 -13.72 32.68
C SER A 166 -2.19 -14.42 33.36
N MET A 167 -3.31 -14.65 32.66
CA MET A 167 -4.45 -15.35 33.25
C MET A 167 -4.17 -16.87 33.36
N PRO A 168 -4.40 -17.51 34.53
CA PRO A 168 -4.19 -18.94 34.68
C PRO A 168 -5.20 -19.74 33.85
N SER A 169 -4.73 -20.78 33.17
CA SER A 169 -5.59 -21.75 32.49
C SER A 169 -6.51 -22.43 33.49
N ALA A 170 -7.82 -22.34 33.27
CA ALA A 170 -8.82 -23.02 34.10
C ALA A 170 -8.57 -24.54 34.06
N SER A 171 -8.11 -25.10 35.17
CA SER A 171 -7.94 -26.53 35.37
C SER A 171 -9.32 -27.20 35.43
N GLY A 172 -9.57 -28.13 34.50
CA GLY A 172 -10.75 -28.98 34.52
C GLY A 172 -10.73 -29.93 35.71
N SER A 173 -11.70 -29.79 36.61
CA SER A 173 -11.97 -30.78 37.65
C SER A 173 -12.69 -31.99 37.05
N THR A 174 -11.96 -33.10 36.88
CA THR A 174 -12.58 -34.41 36.60
C THR A 174 -13.18 -34.93 37.91
N THR A 175 -14.50 -34.81 38.06
CA THR A 175 -15.25 -35.53 39.10
C THR A 175 -15.68 -36.88 38.55
N THR A 176 -15.12 -37.94 39.11
CA THR A 176 -15.48 -39.34 38.89
C THR A 176 -16.85 -39.64 39.50
N ARG A 177 -17.74 -40.25 38.72
CA ARG A 177 -18.65 -41.29 39.21
C ARG A 177 -18.97 -42.28 38.10
#